data_AF-A0A966SM81-F1
#
_entry.id   AF-A0A966SM81-F1
#
_cell.length_a   1.000
_cell.length_b   1.000
_cell.length_c   1.000
_cell.angle_alpha   90.00
_cell.angle_beta   90.00
_cell.angle_gamma   90.00
#
_symmetry.space_group_name_H-M   'P 1'
#
loop_
_entity.id
_entity.type
_entity.pdbx_description
1 polymer ?
#
loop_
_entity_poly.entity_id
_entity_poly.type
_entity_poly.pdbx_seq_one_letter_code
_entity_poly.pdbx_strand_id
1 'polypeptide(L)'
;MPHNNVERIRNQTAANRITYLQTQDVDGYYAFYFLALDSGKDRAYKKAVRAEGTCNLEDYSEIIHSGFGLKPTQDDIRIVEEKTGIEVAELFPELVQ
;
A
#
# COMPACT_ATOMS: atom_id res chain seq x y z
N MET A 1 -4.59 -3.09 20.91
CA MET A 1 -4.11 -2.54 19.61
C MET A 1 -5.35 -2.00 18.90
N PRO A 2 -5.36 -0.75 18.40
CA PRO A 2 -6.59 -0.20 17.83
C PRO A 2 -6.95 -0.97 16.57
N HIS A 3 -8.18 -1.44 16.53
CA HIS A 3 -8.79 -2.13 15.41
C HIS A 3 -9.17 -1.05 14.37
N ASN A 4 -8.28 -0.77 13.42
CA ASN A 4 -8.57 0.21 12.37
C ASN A 4 -9.55 -0.43 11.38
N ASN A 5 -10.84 -0.17 11.58
CA ASN A 5 -11.89 -0.47 10.62
C ASN A 5 -11.65 0.41 9.38
N VAL A 6 -11.31 -0.21 8.24
CA VAL A 6 -10.99 0.52 7.01
C VAL A 6 -12.26 0.78 6.21
N GLU A 7 -12.59 2.05 5.95
CA GLU A 7 -13.78 2.44 5.17
C GLU A 7 -13.51 2.56 3.66
N ARG A 8 -12.28 2.92 3.28
CA ARG A 8 -11.91 3.14 1.88
C ARG A 8 -10.55 2.55 1.57
N ILE A 9 -10.47 1.85 0.43
CA ILE A 9 -9.27 1.18 -0.04
C ILE A 9 -9.00 1.54 -1.50
N ARG A 10 -7.82 2.09 -1.77
CA ARG A 10 -7.27 2.24 -3.13
C ARG A 10 -6.08 1.31 -3.26
N ASN A 11 -6.13 0.41 -4.24
CA ASN A 11 -5.12 -0.62 -4.45
C ASN A 11 -4.69 -0.61 -5.92
N GLN A 12 -3.38 -0.44 -6.15
CA GLN A 12 -2.77 -0.45 -7.48
C GLN A 12 -1.54 -1.35 -7.45
N THR A 13 -1.49 -2.36 -8.32
CA THR A 13 -0.37 -3.30 -8.41
C THR A 13 0.33 -3.13 -9.77
N ALA A 14 1.63 -2.85 -9.74
CA ALA A 14 2.47 -2.77 -10.93
C ALA A 14 3.03 -4.13 -11.37
N ALA A 15 3.60 -4.19 -12.57
CA ALA A 15 4.22 -5.40 -13.15
C ALA A 15 5.33 -6.00 -12.27
N ASN A 16 6.04 -5.17 -11.48
CA ASN A 16 7.09 -5.59 -10.55
C ASN A 16 6.57 -6.01 -9.17
N ARG A 17 5.26 -6.27 -9.03
CA ARG A 17 4.58 -6.70 -7.78
C ARG A 17 4.61 -5.70 -6.63
N ILE A 18 5.13 -4.51 -6.86
CA ILE A 18 4.95 -3.38 -5.95
C ILE A 18 3.49 -2.97 -6.02
N THR A 19 2.87 -2.86 -4.86
CA THR A 19 1.50 -2.46 -4.67
C THR A 19 1.42 -1.24 -3.78
N TYR A 20 0.74 -0.22 -4.28
CA TYR A 20 0.35 0.93 -3.47
C TYR A 20 -1.04 0.66 -2.88
N LEU A 21 -1.12 0.72 -1.55
CA LEU A 21 -2.35 0.59 -0.79
C LEU A 21 -2.59 1.89 0.00
N GLN A 22 -3.75 2.50 -0.19
CA GLN A 22 -4.22 3.61 0.63
C GLN A 22 -5.44 3.16 1.41
N THR A 23 -5.45 3.42 2.71
CA THR A 23 -6.54 3.09 3.63
C THR A 23 -7.05 4.33 4.35
N GLN A 24 -8.34 4.36 4.66
CA GLN A 24 -8.92 5.35 5.57
C GLN A 24 -9.60 4.61 6.72
N ASP A 25 -9.35 4.99 7.96
CA ASP A 25 -10.08 4.44 9.11
C ASP A 25 -11.44 5.11 9.33
N VAL A 26 -12.24 4.58 10.26
CA VAL A 26 -13.56 5.11 10.64
C VAL A 26 -13.54 6.52 11.23
N ASP A 27 -12.39 6.95 11.77
CA ASP A 27 -12.21 8.30 12.29
C ASP A 27 -11.79 9.28 11.16
N GLY A 28 -11.62 8.76 9.95
CA GLY A 28 -11.30 9.51 8.74
C GLY A 28 -9.81 9.73 8.52
N TYR A 29 -8.93 9.13 9.33
CA TYR A 29 -7.48 9.23 9.15
C TYR A 29 -7.02 8.34 8.01
N TYR A 30 -6.12 8.89 7.19
CA TYR A 30 -5.54 8.18 6.06
C TYR A 30 -4.17 7.61 6.42
N ALA A 31 -3.89 6.43 5.88
CA ALA A 31 -2.58 5.83 5.84
C ALA A 31 -2.32 5.27 4.44
N PHE A 32 -1.04 5.12 4.09
CA PHE A 32 -0.62 4.50 2.85
C PHE A 32 0.53 3.52 3.08
N TYR A 33 0.63 2.55 2.17
CA TYR A 33 1.61 1.47 2.20
C TYR A 33 2.13 1.19 0.79
N PHE A 34 3.43 0.96 0.70
CA PHE A 34 4.08 0.35 -0.46
C PHE A 34 4.46 -1.07 -0.08
N LEU A 35 3.93 -2.04 -0.82
CA LEU A 35 4.03 -3.46 -0.51
C LEU A 35 4.70 -4.21 -1.65
N ALA A 36 5.62 -5.12 -1.37
CA ALA A 36 6.09 -6.11 -2.32
C ALA A 36 5.25 -7.39 -2.16
N LEU A 37 4.36 -7.68 -3.12
CA LEU A 37 3.48 -8.85 -3.04
C LEU A 37 4.22 -10.15 -3.36
N ASP A 38 4.00 -11.17 -2.52
CA ASP A 38 4.49 -12.51 -2.74
C ASP A 38 3.90 -13.16 -3.99
N SER A 39 4.71 -13.96 -4.66
CA SER A 39 4.41 -14.40 -6.02
C SER A 39 3.22 -15.34 -6.22
N GLY A 40 2.72 -15.95 -5.14
CA GLY A 40 1.51 -16.77 -5.13
C GLY A 40 0.34 -16.17 -4.36
N LYS A 41 0.51 -14.98 -3.77
CA LYS A 41 -0.45 -14.44 -2.78
C LYS A 41 -1.32 -13.31 -3.29
N ASP A 42 -1.11 -12.81 -4.51
CA ASP A 42 -1.87 -11.69 -5.09
C ASP A 42 -3.41 -11.87 -5.01
N ARG A 43 -3.91 -13.05 -5.39
CA ARG A 43 -5.36 -13.34 -5.32
C ARG A 43 -5.87 -13.35 -3.88
N ALA A 44 -5.10 -13.92 -2.96
CA ALA A 44 -5.47 -14.00 -1.55
C ALA A 44 -5.44 -12.61 -0.90
N TYR A 45 -4.40 -11.82 -1.18
CA TYR A 45 -4.26 -10.42 -0.80
C TYR A 45 -5.46 -9.59 -1.27
N LYS A 46 -5.77 -9.62 -2.58
CA LYS A 46 -6.90 -8.88 -3.17
C LYS A 46 -8.24 -9.25 -2.54
N LYS A 47 -8.41 -10.51 -2.15
CA LYS A 47 -9.60 -10.97 -1.42
C LYS A 47 -9.61 -10.44 0.01
N ALA A 48 -8.48 -10.50 0.71
CA ALA A 48 -8.36 -10.09 2.10
C ALA A 48 -8.58 -8.58 2.28
N VAL A 49 -7.97 -7.75 1.43
CA VAL A 49 -8.17 -6.29 1.48
C VAL A 49 -9.57 -5.85 1.04
N ARG A 50 -10.36 -6.71 0.41
CA ARG A 50 -11.76 -6.39 0.03
C ARG A 50 -12.78 -6.94 1.02
N ALA A 51 -12.38 -7.85 1.89
CA ALA A 51 -13.26 -8.38 2.93
C ALA A 51 -13.43 -7.31 4.02
N GLU A 52 -14.67 -7.10 4.48
CA GLU A 52 -14.92 -6.27 5.65
C GLU A 52 -14.19 -6.87 6.86
N GLY A 53 -13.23 -6.14 7.41
CA GLY A 53 -12.45 -6.60 8.56
C GLY A 53 -11.03 -6.08 8.59
N THR A 54 -10.23 -6.67 9.48
CA THR A 54 -8.80 -6.37 9.63
C THR A 54 -8.00 -7.32 8.77
N CYS A 55 -7.09 -6.79 7.95
CA CYS A 55 -6.18 -7.55 7.10
C CYS A 55 -4.75 -7.35 7.62
N ASN A 56 -4.04 -8.44 7.93
CA ASN A 56 -2.61 -8.35 8.19
C ASN A 56 -1.85 -8.38 6.85
N LEU A 57 -1.26 -7.25 6.46
CA LEU A 57 -0.58 -7.11 5.17
C LEU A 57 0.68 -7.98 5.08
N GLU A 58 1.33 -8.25 6.21
CA GLU A 58 2.55 -9.07 6.30
C GLU A 58 2.31 -10.54 5.93
N ASP A 59 1.08 -11.03 6.04
CA ASP A 59 0.73 -12.40 5.63
C ASP A 59 0.88 -12.58 4.11
N TYR A 60 0.81 -11.49 3.35
CA TYR A 60 0.75 -11.50 1.88
C TYR A 60 1.90 -10.77 1.19
N SER A 61 2.65 -9.96 1.93
CA SER A 61 3.58 -9.01 1.35
C SER A 61 4.66 -8.57 2.33
N GLU A 62 5.78 -8.10 1.79
CA GLU A 62 6.75 -7.31 2.55
C GLU A 62 6.35 -5.83 2.49
N ILE A 63 6.33 -5.15 3.64
CA ILE A 63 6.10 -3.71 3.70
C ILE A 63 7.41 -2.99 3.37
N ILE A 64 7.49 -2.39 2.18
CA ILE A 64 8.65 -1.60 1.74
C ILE A 64 8.70 -0.29 2.53
N HIS A 65 7.55 0.39 2.60
CA HIS A 65 7.39 1.67 3.30
C HIS A 65 5.93 1.90 3.67
N SER A 66 5.69 2.69 4.71
CA SER A 66 4.36 3.09 5.14
C SER A 66 4.38 4.48 5.77
N GLY A 67 3.29 5.21 5.65
CA GLY A 67 3.15 6.53 6.26
C GLY A 67 1.70 6.94 6.49
N PHE A 68 1.53 8.07 7.15
CA PHE A 68 0.23 8.68 7.41
C PHE A 68 -0.05 9.81 6.43
N GLY A 69 -1.34 10.03 6.16
CA GLY A 69 -1.81 11.07 5.26
C GLY A 69 -2.43 10.53 3.98
N LEU A 70 -3.02 11.43 3.22
CA LEU A 70 -3.76 11.08 2.01
C LEU A 70 -2.84 10.57 0.89
N LYS A 71 -1.61 11.06 0.79
CA LYS A 71 -0.65 10.64 -0.24
C LYS A 71 0.75 10.58 0.35
N PRO A 72 1.65 9.76 -0.21
CA PRO A 72 3.06 9.82 0.13
C PRO A 72 3.64 11.19 -0.21
N THR A 73 4.61 11.62 0.59
CA THR A 73 5.45 12.79 0.29
C THR A 73 6.57 12.41 -0.70
N GLN A 74 7.29 13.41 -1.20
CA GLN A 74 8.47 13.17 -2.04
C GLN A 74 9.58 12.42 -1.29
N ASP A 75 9.73 12.63 0.01
CA ASP A 75 10.69 11.84 0.81
C ASP A 75 10.24 10.38 0.95
N ASP A 76 8.95 10.13 1.12
CA ASP A 76 8.40 8.76 1.15
C ASP A 76 8.63 8.03 -0.19
N ILE A 77 8.42 8.74 -1.30
CA ILE A 77 8.69 8.22 -2.64
C ILE A 77 10.19 7.88 -2.78
N ARG A 78 11.08 8.81 -2.41
CA ARG A 78 12.54 8.58 -2.49
C ARG A 78 12.96 7.34 -1.69
N ILE A 79 12.41 7.15 -0.49
CA ILE A 79 12.69 5.95 0.33
C ILE A 79 12.32 4.66 -0.41
N VAL A 80 11.18 4.63 -1.08
CA VAL A 80 10.72 3.45 -1.83
C VAL A 80 11.63 3.19 -3.03
N GLU A 81 11.99 4.23 -3.78
CA GLU A 81 12.88 4.14 -4.93
C GLU A 81 14.29 3.67 -4.53
N GLU A 82 14.84 4.21 -3.44
CA GLU A 82 16.13 3.79 -2.88
C GLU A 82 16.13 2.32 -2.44
N LYS A 83 15.05 1.85 -1.81
CA LYS A 83 14.93 0.46 -1.34
C LYS A 83 14.72 -0.55 -2.46
N THR A 84 14.02 -0.16 -3.52
CA THR A 84 13.57 -1.10 -4.57
C THR A 84 14.39 -0.98 -5.85
N GLY A 85 15.09 0.13 -6.05
CA GLY A 85 15.75 0.49 -7.31
C GLY A 85 14.76 0.77 -8.45
N ILE A 86 13.48 0.96 -8.15
CA ILE A 86 12.41 1.17 -9.14
C ILE A 86 11.85 2.58 -8.99
N GLU A 87 11.72 3.29 -10.10
CA GLU A 87 11.10 4.63 -10.13
C GLU A 87 9.59 4.52 -9.88
N VAL A 88 9.11 5.19 -8.84
CA VAL A 88 7.70 5.14 -8.43
C VAL A 88 6.81 5.85 -9.46
N ALA A 89 7.33 6.88 -10.14
CA ALA A 89 6.60 7.58 -11.20
C ALA A 89 6.26 6.67 -12.40
N GLU A 90 7.10 5.66 -12.71
CA GLU A 90 6.81 4.68 -13.75
C GLU A 90 5.66 3.74 -13.37
N LEU A 91 5.53 3.45 -12.07
CA LEU A 91 4.53 2.52 -11.56
C LEU A 91 3.20 3.21 -11.22
N PHE A 92 3.27 4.41 -10.65
CA PHE A 92 2.18 5.17 -10.07
C PHE A 92 2.33 6.67 -10.39
N PRO A 93 2.20 7.07 -11.67
CA PRO A 93 2.46 8.43 -12.12
C PRO A 93 1.60 9.49 -11.41
N GLU A 94 0.44 9.11 -10.88
CA GLU A 94 -0.47 10.01 -10.17
C GLU A 94 -0.09 10.29 -8.70
N LEU A 95 0.93 9.61 -8.18
CA LEU A 95 1.50 9.89 -6.86
C LEU A 95 2.56 11.00 -6.89
N VAL A 96 3.09 11.32 -8.06
CA VAL A 96 4.24 12.24 -8.24
C VAL A 96 3.82 13.60 -8.85
N GLN A 97 2.51 13.81 -9.06
CA GLN A 97 1.94 15.07 -9.58
C GLN A 97 1.88 16.20 -8.55
#